data_AF-A0A3R9TPR0-F1
#
_entry.id   AF-A0A3R9TPR0-F1
#
_cell.length_a   1.000
_cell.length_b   1.000
_cell.length_c   1.000
_cell.angle_alpha   90.00
_cell.angle_beta   90.00
_cell.angle_gamma   90.00
#
_symmetry.space_group_name_H-M   'P 1'
#
loop_
_entity.id
_entity.type
_entity.pdbx_description
1 polymer ?
#
loop_
_entity_poly.entity_id
_entity_poly.type
_entity_poly.pdbx_seq_one_letter_code
_entity_poly.pdbx_strand_id
1 'polypeptide(L)' 'PEVDPQWIRFTDLHAWVCALPDFSDDPNKSTEGLLEAIQMAWLDEVR' A
#
# COMPACT_ATOMS: atom_id res chain seq x y z
N PRO A 1 1.38 -5.58 -10.37
CA PRO A 1 0.80 -4.31 -10.86
C PRO A 1 1.74 -3.70 -11.89
N GLU A 2 1.24 -2.93 -12.87
CA GLU A 2 2.10 -2.17 -13.81
C GLU A 2 2.50 -0.78 -13.27
N VAL A 3 2.08 -0.46 -12.04
CA VAL A 3 2.35 0.82 -11.38
C VAL A 3 3.69 0.78 -10.69
N ASP A 4 4.49 1.82 -10.91
CA ASP A 4 5.72 2.08 -10.18
C ASP A 4 5.39 2.45 -8.72
N PRO A 5 5.86 1.66 -7.71
CA PRO A 5 5.60 1.94 -6.31
C PRO A 5 6.13 3.31 -5.89
N GLN A 6 7.14 3.87 -6.56
CA GLN A 6 7.69 5.19 -6.24
C GLN A 6 6.65 6.31 -6.41
N TRP A 7 5.71 6.14 -7.36
CA TRP A 7 4.77 7.19 -7.77
C TRP A 7 3.32 6.87 -7.46
N ILE A 8 3.05 5.79 -6.73
CA ILE A 8 1.70 5.43 -6.32
C ILE A 8 1.12 6.45 -5.34
N ARG A 9 -0.14 6.82 -5.52
CA ARG A 9 -0.87 7.66 -4.55
C ARG A 9 -1.30 6.81 -3.36
N PHE A 10 -1.19 7.35 -2.15
CA PHE A 10 -1.61 6.64 -0.94
C PHE A 10 -3.08 6.25 -0.92
N THR A 11 -3.97 7.02 -1.54
CA THR A 11 -5.37 6.64 -1.70
C THR A 11 -5.55 5.38 -2.55
N ASP A 12 -4.74 5.23 -3.59
CA ASP A 12 -4.80 4.06 -4.48
C ASP A 12 -4.18 2.85 -3.77
N LEU A 13 -3.03 3.04 -3.10
CA LEU A 13 -2.37 2.01 -2.31
C LEU A 13 -3.29 1.50 -1.18
N HIS A 14 -3.97 2.41 -0.47
CA HIS A 14 -4.94 2.06 0.57
C HIS A 14 -6.08 1.21 0.01
N ALA A 15 -6.66 1.62 -1.12
CA ALA A 15 -7.73 0.86 -1.78
C ALA A 15 -7.26 -0.55 -2.19
N TRP A 16 -6.03 -0.66 -2.69
CA TRP A 16 -5.46 -1.95 -3.09
C TRP A 16 -5.21 -2.87 -1.90
N VAL A 17 -4.65 -2.33 -0.81
CA VAL A 17 -4.43 -3.09 0.44
C VAL A 17 -5.77 -3.58 0.99
N CYS A 18 -6.79 -2.74 1.04
CA CYS A 18 -8.12 -3.12 1.51
C CYS A 18 -8.83 -4.12 0.59
N ALA A 19 -8.43 -4.20 -0.69
CA ALA A 19 -8.99 -5.14 -1.66
C ALA A 19 -8.27 -6.49 -1.68
N LEU A 20 -7.19 -6.68 -0.90
CA LEU A 20 -6.51 -7.97 -0.82
C LEU A 20 -7.45 -9.03 -0.23
N PRO A 21 -7.53 -10.24 -0.82
CA PRO A 21 -8.41 -11.31 -0.32
C PRO A 21 -8.20 -11.68 1.15
N ASP A 22 -6.96 -11.51 1.65
CA ASP A 22 -6.56 -11.85 3.03
C ASP A 22 -6.48 -10.63 3.96
N PHE A 23 -6.89 -9.45 3.49
CA PHE A 23 -6.95 -8.27 4.35
C PHE A 23 -8.04 -8.41 5.40
N SER A 24 -7.68 -8.29 6.67
CA SER A 24 -8.58 -8.54 7.81
C SER A 24 -8.51 -7.45 8.90
N ASP A 25 -7.78 -6.36 8.65
CA ASP A 25 -7.67 -5.23 9.59
C ASP A 25 -8.71 -4.13 9.26
N ASP A 26 -8.81 -3.11 10.11
CA ASP A 26 -9.72 -1.98 9.94
C ASP A 26 -9.16 -0.95 8.93
N PRO A 27 -9.83 -0.74 7.78
CA PRO A 27 -9.43 0.25 6.79
C PRO A 27 -9.27 1.67 7.34
N ASN A 28 -10.02 2.03 8.40
CA ASN A 28 -10.04 3.38 8.96
C ASN A 28 -8.85 3.67 9.88
N LYS A 29 -8.07 2.64 10.24
CA LYS A 29 -6.84 2.81 11.03
C LYS A 29 -5.61 3.09 10.16
N SER A 30 -5.78 3.11 8.85
CA SER A 30 -4.69 3.47 7.94
C SER A 30 -4.23 4.90 8.17
N THR A 31 -2.90 5.11 8.13
CA THR A 31 -2.26 6.42 8.22
C THR A 31 -1.20 6.53 7.14
N GLU A 32 -0.76 7.75 6.82
CA GLU A 32 0.29 7.95 5.82
C GLU A 32 1.57 7.17 6.15
N GLY A 33 1.97 7.10 7.43
CA GLY A 33 3.16 6.34 7.84
C GLY A 33 3.04 4.83 7.65
N LEU A 34 1.84 4.26 7.80
CA LEU A 34 1.60 2.84 7.50
C LEU A 34 1.67 2.58 6.00
N LEU A 35 1.06 3.44 5.19
CA LEU A 35 1.08 3.31 3.73
C LEU A 35 2.47 3.55 3.15
N GLU A 36 3.25 4.47 3.74
CA GLU A 36 4.67 4.67 3.42
C GLU A 36 5.50 3.42 3.74
N ALA A 37 5.29 2.78 4.89
CA ALA A 37 6.00 1.54 5.21
C ALA A 37 5.71 0.42 4.19
N ILE A 38 4.47 0.30 3.74
CA ILE A 38 4.08 -0.65 2.68
C ILE A 38 4.76 -0.27 1.34
N GLN A 39 4.73 1.02 0.97
CA GLN A 39 5.39 1.52 -0.24
C GLN A 39 6.90 1.23 -0.23
N MET A 40 7.57 1.47 0.89
CA MET A 40 9.01 1.24 1.05
C MET A 40 9.38 -0.24 0.99
N ALA A 41 8.57 -1.12 1.62
CA ALA A 41 8.76 -2.56 1.51
C ALA A 41 8.60 -3.02 0.05
N TRP A 42 7.57 -2.54 -0.64
CA TRP A 42 7.36 -2.88 -2.04
C TRP A 42 8.48 -2.35 -2.95
N LEU A 43 8.98 -1.12 -2.70
CA LEU A 43 10.15 -0.57 -3.41
C LEU A 43 11.41 -1.42 -3.23
N ASP A 44 11.62 -1.99 -2.04
CA ASP A 44 12.75 -2.88 -1.76
C ASP A 44 12.63 -4.21 -2.53
N GLU A 45 11.41 -4.75 -2.66
CA GLU A 45 11.16 -5.99 -3.41
C GLU A 45 11.37 -5.86 -4.93
N VAL A 46 11.08 -4.68 -5.50
CA VAL A 46 11.24 -4.45 -6.95
C VAL A 46 12.65 -4.01 -7.35
N ARG A 47 13.56 -3.85 -6.39
CA ARG A 47 14.93 -3.40 -6.60
C ARG A 47 15.86 -4.48 -7.13
#